data_AF-A0A364NWI9-F1
#
_entry.id   AF-A0A364NWI9-F1
#
_cell.length_a   1.000
_cell.length_b   1.000
_cell.length_c   1.000
_cell.angle_alpha   90.00
_cell.angle_beta   90.00
_cell.angle_gamma   90.00
#
_symmetry.space_group_name_H-M   'P 1'
#
loop_
_entity.id
_entity.type
_entity.pdbx_description
1 polymer ?
#
loop_
_entity_poly.entity_id
_entity_poly.type
_entity_poly.pdbx_seq_one_letter_code
_entity_poly.pdbx_strand_id
1 'polypeptide(L)'
;MRLRSFVAALILLATPSLALADQDSALAAARSRPGVLDASIDDRGNLWVVVKNANISWDQFANYMCDVVRPHKARVFIAHIVDVTSVGRGKKSSEWKQLAAASCAR
;
A
#
# COMPACT_ATOMS: atom_id res chain seq x y z
N MET A 1 -6.74 -48.18 23.24
CA MET A 1 -7.40 -47.01 22.61
C MET A 1 -7.19 -45.79 23.49
N ARG A 2 -6.45 -44.77 23.04
CA ARG A 2 -6.61 -43.33 23.37
C ARG A 2 -5.39 -42.55 22.85
N LEU A 3 -5.06 -42.75 21.57
CA LEU A 3 -4.10 -41.97 20.81
C LEU A 3 -4.90 -40.98 19.94
N ARG A 4 -5.73 -40.13 20.55
CA ARG A 4 -6.69 -39.28 19.81
C ARG A 4 -6.71 -37.80 20.23
N SER A 5 -5.80 -37.34 21.09
CA SER A 5 -5.88 -35.97 21.63
C SER A 5 -4.79 -35.00 21.17
N PHE A 6 -3.94 -35.34 20.19
CA PHE A 6 -2.81 -34.48 19.80
C PHE A 6 -2.97 -33.70 18.49
N VAL A 7 -4.11 -33.78 17.79
CA VAL A 7 -4.24 -33.19 16.44
C VAL A 7 -4.89 -31.79 16.44
N ALA A 8 -5.53 -31.35 17.53
CA ALA A 8 -6.30 -30.10 17.52
C ALA A 8 -5.48 -28.80 17.76
N ALA A 9 -4.23 -28.89 18.21
CA ALA A 9 -3.47 -27.70 18.63
C ALA A 9 -2.55 -27.10 17.54
N LEU A 10 -2.38 -27.76 16.38
CA LEU A 10 -1.43 -27.30 15.35
C LEU A 10 -2.01 -26.31 14.33
N ILE A 11 -3.31 -25.99 14.36
CA ILE A 11 -3.96 -25.13 13.36
C ILE A 11 -3.85 -23.63 13.71
N LEU A 12 -3.49 -23.28 14.96
CA LEU A 12 -3.42 -21.88 15.41
C LEU A 12 -2.09 -21.16 15.10
N LEU A 13 -1.09 -21.86 14.53
CA LEU A 13 0.25 -21.30 14.29
C LEU A 13 0.46 -20.73 12.88
N ALA A 14 -0.59 -20.67 12.04
CA ALA A 14 -0.45 -20.38 10.61
C ALA A 14 -1.30 -19.19 10.10
N THR A 15 -1.39 -18.07 10.84
CA THR A 15 -2.09 -16.87 10.33
C THR A 15 -1.21 -15.62 10.26
N PRO A 16 -0.29 -15.52 9.28
CA PRO A 16 0.16 -14.22 8.77
C PRO A 16 -0.91 -13.51 7.90
N SER A 17 -2.11 -14.10 7.77
CA SER A 17 -3.13 -13.74 6.77
C SER A 17 -3.77 -12.37 6.96
N LEU A 18 -3.85 -11.85 8.19
CA LEU A 18 -4.55 -10.60 8.45
C LEU A 18 -3.79 -9.38 7.89
N ALA A 19 -2.47 -9.33 8.09
CA ALA A 19 -1.66 -8.19 7.65
C ALA A 19 -1.50 -8.10 6.12
N LEU A 20 -1.58 -9.24 5.42
CA LEU A 20 -1.55 -9.29 3.95
C LEU A 20 -2.92 -8.89 3.37
N ALA A 21 -4.02 -9.40 3.95
CA ALA A 21 -5.36 -9.01 3.52
C ALA A 21 -5.63 -7.50 3.71
N ASP A 22 -5.12 -6.92 4.79
CA ASP A 22 -5.19 -5.49 5.07
C ASP A 22 -4.44 -4.67 4.00
N GLN A 23 -3.24 -5.09 3.60
CA GLN A 23 -2.46 -4.44 2.53
C GLN A 23 -3.11 -4.59 1.15
N ASP A 24 -3.58 -5.78 0.81
CA ASP A 24 -4.23 -6.02 -0.48
C ASP A 24 -5.51 -5.20 -0.62
N SER A 25 -6.28 -5.08 0.45
CA SER A 25 -7.49 -4.23 0.47
C SER A 25 -7.15 -2.75 0.36
N ALA A 26 -6.08 -2.27 1.01
CA ALA A 26 -5.59 -0.90 0.88
C ALA A 26 -5.14 -0.58 -0.56
N LEU A 27 -4.40 -1.51 -1.17
CA LEU A 27 -3.95 -1.39 -2.56
C LEU A 27 -5.11 -1.41 -3.55
N ALA A 28 -6.11 -2.27 -3.33
CA ALA A 28 -7.32 -2.28 -4.15
C ALA A 28 -8.08 -0.94 -4.04
N ALA A 29 -8.22 -0.40 -2.82
CA ALA A 29 -8.83 0.91 -2.60
C ALA A 29 -8.04 2.03 -3.28
N ALA A 30 -6.71 2.01 -3.19
CA ALA A 30 -5.85 2.98 -3.85
C ALA A 30 -5.97 2.93 -5.37
N ARG A 31 -5.86 1.73 -5.98
CA ARG A 31 -5.99 1.53 -7.42
C ARG A 31 -7.38 1.87 -7.97
N SER A 32 -8.41 1.79 -7.14
CA SER A 32 -9.76 2.19 -7.54
C SER A 32 -9.96 3.71 -7.63
N ARG A 33 -8.96 4.52 -7.21
CA ARG A 33 -9.07 5.98 -7.26
C ARG A 33 -8.84 6.50 -8.69
N PRO A 34 -9.59 7.52 -9.14
CA PRO A 34 -9.39 8.13 -10.44
C PRO A 34 -7.95 8.66 -10.63
N GLY A 35 -7.37 8.40 -11.79
CA GLY A 35 -6.01 8.87 -12.15
C GLY A 35 -4.87 8.02 -11.60
N VAL A 36 -5.15 7.04 -10.74
CA VAL A 36 -4.16 6.04 -10.31
C VAL A 36 -3.99 4.98 -11.39
N LEU A 37 -2.75 4.80 -11.84
CA LEU A 37 -2.38 3.79 -12.84
C LEU A 37 -1.90 2.50 -12.17
N ASP A 38 -1.18 2.65 -11.06
CA ASP A 38 -0.80 1.54 -10.20
C ASP A 38 -0.55 2.05 -8.77
N ALA A 39 -0.56 1.14 -7.80
CA ALA A 39 -0.16 1.40 -6.43
C ALA A 39 0.60 0.20 -5.86
N SER A 40 1.58 0.45 -5.01
CA SER A 40 2.30 -0.59 -4.27
C SER A 40 2.63 -0.11 -2.85
N ILE A 41 2.79 -1.05 -1.92
CA ILE A 41 3.28 -0.77 -0.58
C ILE A 41 4.62 -1.51 -0.46
N ASP A 42 5.67 -0.79 -0.06
CA ASP A 42 6.97 -1.41 0.21
C ASP A 42 7.05 -1.97 1.64
N ASP A 43 8.09 -2.75 1.92
CA ASP A 43 8.31 -3.37 3.24
C ASP A 43 8.49 -2.35 4.39
N ARG A 44 8.72 -1.07 4.06
CA ARG A 44 8.85 0.01 5.03
C ARG A 44 7.52 0.69 5.32
N GLY A 45 6.44 0.29 4.66
CA GLY A 45 5.12 0.91 4.81
C GLY A 45 4.98 2.22 4.03
N ASN A 46 5.75 2.41 2.96
CA ASN A 46 5.51 3.53 2.05
C ASN A 46 4.54 3.07 0.96
N LEU A 47 3.44 3.81 0.82
CA LEU A 47 2.52 3.65 -0.30
C LEU A 47 3.06 4.45 -1.49
N TRP A 48 3.34 3.77 -2.59
CA TRP A 48 3.75 4.36 -3.85
C TRP A 48 2.57 4.36 -4.82
N VAL A 49 2.10 5.55 -5.21
CA VAL A 49 0.97 5.73 -6.11
C VAL A 49 1.48 6.29 -7.43
N VAL A 50 1.34 5.49 -8.48
CA VAL A 50 1.78 5.82 -9.84
C VAL A 50 0.63 6.51 -10.58
N VAL A 51 0.89 7.71 -11.06
CA VAL A 51 -0.12 8.55 -11.73
C VAL A 51 0.45 9.13 -13.02
N LYS A 52 -0.43 9.53 -13.93
CA LYS A 52 -0.05 10.42 -15.03
C LYS A 52 -0.03 11.85 -14.51
N ASN A 53 1.07 12.58 -14.68
CA ASN A 53 1.15 13.97 -14.26
C ASN A 53 0.06 14.82 -14.94
N ALA A 54 -0.57 15.70 -14.16
CA ALA A 54 -1.78 16.44 -14.44
C ALA A 54 -1.79 17.73 -13.63
N ASN A 55 -2.62 18.70 -14.03
CA ASN A 55 -2.73 19.99 -13.36
C ASN A 55 -3.68 19.90 -12.15
N ILE A 56 -3.21 19.29 -11.07
CA ILE A 56 -3.94 19.17 -9.79
C ILE A 56 -3.00 19.44 -8.60
N SER A 57 -3.57 19.63 -7.42
CA SER A 57 -2.77 19.72 -6.18
C SER A 57 -2.31 18.33 -5.74
N TRP A 58 -1.06 18.00 -6.06
CA TRP A 58 -0.48 16.71 -5.70
C TRP A 58 -0.34 16.51 -4.19
N ASP A 59 -0.11 17.57 -3.41
CA ASP A 59 -0.07 17.50 -1.95
C ASP A 59 -1.43 17.15 -1.36
N GLN A 60 -2.52 17.75 -1.87
CA GLN A 60 -3.87 17.38 -1.44
C GLN A 60 -4.20 15.95 -1.83
N PHE A 61 -3.79 15.52 -3.03
CA PHE A 61 -3.97 14.14 -3.46
C PHE A 61 -3.19 13.15 -2.58
N ALA A 62 -1.96 13.47 -2.19
CA ALA A 62 -1.18 12.63 -1.28
C ALA A 62 -1.85 12.48 0.10
N ASN A 63 -2.40 13.57 0.66
CA ASN A 63 -3.17 13.50 1.91
C ASN A 63 -4.45 12.67 1.75
N TYR A 64 -5.16 12.86 0.62
CA TYR A 64 -6.33 12.04 0.30
C TYR A 64 -5.99 10.55 0.22
N MET A 65 -4.83 10.18 -0.33
CA MET A 65 -4.39 8.80 -0.37
C MET A 65 -4.18 8.20 1.03
N CYS A 66 -3.71 8.99 2.01
CA CYS A 66 -3.67 8.55 3.40
C CYS A 66 -5.07 8.25 3.96
N ASP A 67 -6.07 9.09 3.65
CA ASP A 67 -7.46 8.86 4.08
C ASP A 67 -8.06 7.60 3.43
N VAL A 68 -7.70 7.32 2.17
CA VAL A 68 -8.17 6.13 1.44
C VAL A 68 -7.64 4.84 2.08
N VAL A 69 -6.37 4.80 2.49
CA VAL A 69 -5.78 3.56 3.04
C VAL A 69 -5.99 3.41 4.55
N ARG A 70 -6.30 4.48 5.28
CA ARG A 70 -6.49 4.47 6.75
C ARG A 70 -7.46 3.37 7.25
N PRO A 71 -8.63 3.14 6.62
CA PRO A 71 -9.58 2.12 7.10
C PRO A 71 -9.07 0.68 6.96
N HIS A 72 -8.11 0.47 6.06
CA HIS A 72 -7.62 -0.87 5.69
C HIS A 72 -6.55 -1.41 6.64
N LYS A 73 -6.17 -0.66 7.69
CA LYS A 73 -5.17 -1.05 8.70
C LYS A 73 -3.81 -1.52 8.14
N ALA A 74 -3.57 -1.31 6.85
CA ALA A 74 -2.26 -1.45 6.24
C ALA A 74 -1.33 -0.45 6.93
N ARG A 75 -0.15 -0.92 7.35
CA ARG A 75 0.86 -0.11 8.06
C ARG A 75 1.52 0.89 7.09
N VAL A 76 0.73 1.86 6.61
CA VAL A 76 1.18 2.91 5.69
C VAL A 76 1.56 4.15 6.50
N PHE A 77 2.81 4.58 6.38
CA PHE A 77 3.33 5.74 7.09
C PHE A 77 3.47 6.97 6.19
N ILE A 78 3.79 6.75 4.91
CA ILE A 78 3.97 7.81 3.92
C ILE A 78 3.30 7.41 2.61
N ALA A 79 2.54 8.31 2.02
CA ALA A 79 2.01 8.18 0.66
C ALA A 79 2.86 9.02 -0.30
N HIS A 80 3.57 8.38 -1.22
CA HIS A 80 4.34 8.99 -2.31
C HIS A 80 3.52 8.98 -3.59
N ILE A 81 3.42 10.13 -4.24
CA ILE A 81 2.81 10.25 -5.56
C ILE A 81 3.92 10.41 -6.59
N VAL A 82 3.97 9.53 -7.59
CA VAL A 82 5.05 9.49 -8.59
C VAL A 82 4.53 9.54 -10.02
N ASP A 83 5.27 10.23 -10.87
CA ASP A 83 4.98 10.36 -12.30
C ASP A 83 5.33 9.05 -13.02
N VAL A 84 4.33 8.47 -13.70
CA VAL A 84 4.49 7.22 -14.48
C VAL A 84 5.62 7.29 -15.50
N THR A 85 5.95 8.47 -16.03
CA THR A 85 7.05 8.65 -16.99
C THR A 85 8.42 8.29 -16.42
N SER A 86 8.55 8.26 -15.09
CA SER A 86 9.77 7.91 -14.38
C SER A 86 9.80 6.46 -13.86
N VAL A 87 8.66 5.75 -13.93
CA VAL A 87 8.50 4.38 -13.47
C VAL A 87 8.79 3.43 -14.64
N GLY A 88 9.82 2.59 -14.54
CA GLY A 88 10.10 1.57 -15.57
C GLY A 88 11.56 1.11 -15.72
N ARG A 89 11.74 0.07 -16.55
CA ARG A 89 12.98 -0.65 -16.93
C ARG A 89 14.17 -0.47 -15.98
N GLY A 90 14.06 -1.05 -14.79
CA GLY A 90 15.19 -1.21 -13.86
C GLY A 90 15.47 -0.02 -12.94
N LYS A 91 14.71 1.07 -13.02
CA LYS A 91 14.84 2.20 -12.08
C LYS A 91 14.34 1.83 -10.69
N LYS A 92 15.14 2.16 -9.68
CA LYS A 92 14.76 2.02 -8.27
C LYS A 92 13.74 3.09 -7.91
N SER A 93 12.94 2.84 -6.86
CA SER A 93 11.97 3.82 -6.36
C SER A 93 12.59 5.17 -5.97
N SER A 94 13.86 5.16 -5.55
CA SER A 94 14.66 6.37 -5.28
C SER A 94 14.92 7.25 -6.51
N GLU A 95 14.76 6.71 -7.72
CA GLU A 95 14.99 7.40 -8.99
C GLU A 95 13.69 7.88 -9.65
N TRP A 96 12.54 7.57 -9.04
CA TRP A 96 11.25 8.00 -9.55
C TRP A 96 11.04 9.49 -9.29
N LYS A 97 10.41 10.16 -10.23
CA LYS A 97 10.02 11.56 -10.13
C LYS A 97 8.82 11.65 -9.19
N GLN A 98 9.09 12.07 -7.97
CA GLN A 98 8.07 12.33 -6.97
C GLN A 98 7.37 13.66 -7.24
N LEU A 99 6.05 13.63 -7.32
CA LEU A 99 5.18 14.80 -7.49
C LEU A 99 4.78 15.39 -6.14
N ALA A 100 4.53 14.53 -5.13
CA ALA A 100 4.26 14.92 -3.75
C ALA A 100 4.49 13.74 -2.80
N ALA A 101 4.53 14.02 -1.49
CA ALA A 101 4.34 13.00 -0.46
C ALA A 101 3.61 13.56 0.76
N ALA A 102 2.88 12.69 1.47
CA ALA A 102 2.20 13.02 2.71
C ALA A 102 2.48 11.96 3.78
N SER A 103 2.66 12.41 5.03
CA SER A 103 2.70 11.52 6.19
C SER A 103 1.29 11.13 6.60
N CYS A 104 1.05 9.82 6.74
CA CYS A 104 -0.24 9.26 7.14
C CYS A 104 -0.37 9.11 8.67
N ALA A 105 0.59 9.61 9.45
CA ALA A 105 0.63 9.54 10.92
C ALA A 105 -0.33 10.52 11.64
N ARG A 106 -1.35 11.05 10.95
CA ARG A 106 -2.38 11.92 11.51
C ARG A 106 -3.62 11.14 11.92
#